data_AF-A0A1L9B8X8-F1
#
_entry.id   AF-A0A1L9B8X8-F1
#
_cell.length_a   1.000
_cell.length_b   1.000
_cell.length_c   1.000
_cell.angle_alpha   90.00
_cell.angle_beta   90.00
_cell.angle_gamma   90.00
#
_symmetry.space_group_name_H-M   'P 1'
#
loop_
_entity.id
_entity.type
_entity.pdbx_description
1 polymer ?
#
loop_
_entity_poly.entity_id
_entity_poly.type
_entity_poly.pdbx_seq_one_letter_code
_entity_poly.pdbx_strand_id
1 'polypeptide(L)'
;MLRAEKAMKQLGEDCRENGASACLSGICLHVKPGRHEGYVCSQSCQGDGDCPGGWRCAQVYPTPKGRLCTPLPGEAEATSE
;
A
#
# COMPACT_ATOMS: atom_id res chain seq x y z
N MET A 1 5.13 17.65 -20.73
CA MET A 1 6.12 16.64 -20.31
C MET A 1 5.58 15.99 -19.05
N LEU A 2 5.14 14.72 -19.09
CA LEU A 2 4.81 14.03 -17.85
C LEU A 2 6.14 13.73 -17.14
N ARG A 3 6.37 14.36 -15.98
CA ARG A 3 7.44 13.93 -15.07
C ARG A 3 7.06 12.53 -14.63
N ALA A 4 7.78 11.52 -15.10
CA ALA A 4 7.84 10.25 -14.40
C ALA A 4 8.57 10.53 -13.09
N GLU A 5 7.85 10.98 -12.07
CA GLU A 5 8.40 11.09 -10.73
C GLU A 5 8.88 9.69 -10.36
N LYS A 6 10.20 9.55 -10.19
CA LYS A 6 10.85 8.26 -10.03
C LYS A 6 10.21 7.57 -8.84
N ALA A 7 9.73 6.34 -9.03
CA ALA A 7 9.26 5.52 -7.92
C ALA A 7 10.35 5.46 -6.84
N MET A 8 10.02 5.94 -5.65
CA MET A 8 10.98 6.09 -4.54
C MET A 8 10.41 5.60 -3.20
N LYS A 9 9.09 5.43 -3.11
CA LYS A 9 8.40 5.10 -1.87
C LYS A 9 8.32 3.60 -1.65
N GLN A 10 8.62 3.17 -0.44
CA GLN A 10 8.60 1.80 0.04
C GLN A 10 7.23 1.44 0.65
N LEU A 11 7.05 0.17 0.98
CA LEU A 11 5.84 -0.33 1.64
C LEU A 11 5.52 0.47 2.91
N GLY A 12 4.26 0.87 3.05
CA GLY A 12 3.74 1.67 4.17
C GLY A 12 3.85 3.18 4.01
N GLU A 13 4.64 3.68 3.05
CA GLU A 13 4.75 5.12 2.83
C GLU A 13 3.52 5.70 2.11
N ASP A 14 3.18 6.95 2.42
CA ASP A 14 2.04 7.64 1.80
C ASP A 14 2.24 7.81 0.29
N CYS A 15 1.26 7.39 -0.51
CA CYS A 15 1.28 7.51 -1.96
C CYS A 15 0.15 8.39 -2.50
N ARG A 16 -0.45 9.25 -1.68
CA ARG A 16 -1.64 10.02 -2.06
C ARG A 16 -1.40 10.98 -3.22
N GLU A 17 -0.25 11.66 -3.22
CA GLU A 17 0.04 12.73 -4.18
C GLU A 17 0.28 12.20 -5.61
N ASN A 18 1.01 11.08 -5.73
CA ASN A 18 1.49 10.54 -7.01
C ASN A 18 0.93 9.14 -7.33
N GLY A 19 0.08 8.60 -6.47
CA GLY A 19 -0.52 7.29 -6.60
C GLY A 19 0.50 6.16 -6.73
N ALA A 20 0.14 5.15 -7.53
CA ALA A 20 0.97 3.98 -7.82
C ALA A 20 2.38 4.32 -8.31
N SER A 21 2.54 5.43 -9.05
CA SER A 21 3.85 5.84 -9.59
C SER A 21 4.85 6.28 -8.52
N ALA A 22 4.37 6.66 -7.33
CA ALA A 22 5.23 6.98 -6.20
C ALA A 22 5.95 5.75 -5.64
N CYS A 23 5.31 4.59 -5.73
CA CYS A 23 5.71 3.36 -5.06
C CYS A 23 6.69 2.54 -5.90
N LEU A 24 7.75 2.02 -5.29
CA LEU A 24 8.71 1.12 -5.93
C LEU A 24 8.04 -0.13 -6.52
N SER A 25 6.97 -0.58 -5.87
CA SER A 25 6.13 -1.71 -6.29
C SER A 25 5.14 -1.39 -7.40
N GLY A 26 4.90 -0.11 -7.68
CA GLY A 26 3.81 0.34 -8.55
C GLY A 26 2.42 0.14 -7.93
N ILE A 27 2.30 -0.09 -6.62
CA ILE A 27 1.03 -0.40 -5.95
C ILE A 27 0.77 0.62 -4.84
N CYS A 28 -0.28 1.43 -5.02
CA CYS A 28 -0.80 2.34 -4.00
C CYS A 28 -2.17 1.84 -3.52
N LEU A 29 -2.24 1.41 -2.27
CA LEU A 29 -3.40 0.76 -1.68
C LEU A 29 -4.16 1.73 -0.78
N HIS A 30 -5.49 1.72 -0.89
CA HIS A 30 -6.38 2.46 0.01
C HIS A 30 -6.85 1.55 1.15
N VAL A 31 -6.39 1.80 2.37
CA VAL A 31 -6.60 0.93 3.54
C VAL A 31 -7.54 1.53 4.59
N LYS A 32 -7.91 2.80 4.48
CA LYS A 32 -8.83 3.50 5.40
C LYS A 32 -10.17 3.80 4.71
N PRO A 33 -11.27 3.94 5.45
CA PRO A 33 -12.58 4.27 4.86
C PRO A 33 -12.65 5.71 4.32
N GLY A 34 -11.85 6.64 4.85
CA GLY A 34 -11.86 8.04 4.41
C GLY A 34 -11.29 8.20 3.00
N ARG A 35 -11.99 8.95 2.14
CA ARG A 35 -11.66 9.09 0.70
C ARG A 35 -10.31 9.74 0.39
N HIS A 36 -9.68 10.40 1.36
CA HIS A 36 -8.44 11.17 1.17
C HIS A 36 -7.33 10.77 2.14
N GLU A 37 -7.50 9.64 2.83
CA GLU A 37 -6.57 9.13 3.83
C GLU A 37 -6.32 7.63 3.65
N GLY A 38 -5.20 7.14 4.19
CA GLY A 38 -4.85 5.73 4.13
C GLY A 38 -4.44 5.25 2.74
N TYR A 39 -3.83 6.10 1.93
CA TYR A 39 -3.18 5.69 0.69
C TYR A 39 -1.72 5.35 0.99
N VAL A 40 -1.40 4.07 1.01
CA VAL A 40 -0.06 3.59 1.35
C VAL A 40 0.49 2.69 0.26
N CYS A 41 1.80 2.80 0.01
CA CYS A 41 2.47 1.87 -0.88
C CYS A 41 2.38 0.45 -0.31
N SER A 42 2.04 -0.50 -1.16
CA SER A 42 1.93 -1.92 -0.80
C SER A 42 2.74 -2.76 -1.79
N GLN A 43 2.83 -4.06 -1.61
CA GLN A 43 3.50 -4.97 -2.54
C GLN A 43 2.71 -6.26 -2.69
N SER A 44 2.93 -6.94 -3.81
CA SER A 44 2.40 -8.28 -4.04
C SER A 44 3.05 -9.29 -3.10
N CYS A 45 2.28 -10.25 -2.62
CA CYS A 45 2.74 -11.29 -1.70
C CYS A 45 2.17 -12.67 -2.06
N GLN A 46 2.82 -13.74 -1.61
CA GLN A 46 2.34 -15.12 -1.70
C GLN A 46 2.00 -15.71 -0.33
N GLY A 47 2.45 -15.10 0.76
CA GLY A 47 2.06 -15.43 2.13
C GLY A 47 2.44 -14.32 3.09
N ASP A 48 2.04 -14.48 4.35
CA ASP A 48 2.30 -13.45 5.38
C ASP A 48 3.79 -13.20 5.61
N GLY A 49 4.65 -14.20 5.36
CA GLY A 49 6.11 -14.06 5.45
C GLY A 49 6.76 -13.15 4.40
N ASP A 50 6.04 -12.81 3.31
CA ASP A 50 6.50 -11.82 2.33
C ASP A 50 6.24 -10.37 2.79
N CYS A 51 5.42 -10.20 3.84
CA CYS A 51 5.05 -8.91 4.37
C CYS A 51 5.88 -8.61 5.64
N PRO A 52 6.33 -7.37 5.84
CA PRO A 52 7.05 -6.99 7.05
C PRO A 52 6.13 -7.03 8.27
N GLY A 53 6.72 -6.98 9.48
CA GLY A 53 5.95 -6.93 10.73
C GLY A 53 4.89 -5.83 10.70
N GLY A 54 3.68 -6.15 11.17
CA GLY A 54 2.53 -5.25 11.09
C GLY A 54 1.67 -5.37 9.83
N TRP A 55 2.06 -6.24 8.91
CA TRP A 55 1.37 -6.47 7.65
C TRP A 55 1.02 -7.95 7.47
N ARG A 56 -0.06 -8.21 6.74
CA ARG A 56 -0.51 -9.55 6.35
C ARG A 56 -0.77 -9.61 4.85
N CYS A 57 -0.62 -10.79 4.27
CA CYS A 57 -0.91 -11.02 2.88
C CYS A 57 -2.41 -11.28 2.70
N ALA A 58 -3.13 -10.33 2.11
CA ALA A 58 -4.58 -10.43 1.91
C ALA A 58 -4.96 -10.33 0.44
N GLN A 59 -6.02 -11.05 0.06
CA GLN A 59 -6.63 -10.90 -1.25
C GLN A 59 -7.41 -9.58 -1.28
N VAL A 60 -6.99 -8.66 -2.15
CA VAL A 60 -7.69 -7.38 -2.36
C VAL A 60 -8.48 -7.46 -3.67
N TYR A 61 -9.72 -7.01 -3.65
CA TYR A 61 -10.60 -6.92 -4.83
C TYR A 61 -10.63 -5.48 -5.35
N PRO A 62 -10.75 -5.26 -6.68
CA PRO A 62 -11.05 -6.22 -7.75
C PRO A 62 -9.82 -6.85 -8.43
N THR A 63 -8.62 -6.74 -7.85
CA THR A 63 -7.38 -7.25 -8.46
C THR A 63 -7.45 -8.75 -8.77
N PRO A 64 -7.47 -9.18 -10.05
CA PRO A 64 -7.89 -10.53 -10.44
C PRO A 64 -6.96 -11.66 -9.99
N LYS A 65 -5.73 -11.36 -9.55
CA LYS A 65 -4.75 -12.34 -9.06
C LYS A 65 -3.80 -11.81 -7.97
N GLY A 66 -4.09 -10.62 -7.43
CA GLY A 66 -3.16 -9.93 -6.55
C GLY A 66 -3.51 -10.14 -5.08
N ARG A 67 -2.71 -10.94 -4.37
CA ARG A 67 -2.62 -10.80 -2.92
C ARG A 67 -1.61 -9.70 -2.62
N LEU A 68 -1.98 -8.79 -1.75
CA LEU A 68 -1.20 -7.62 -1.40
C LEU A 68 -0.92 -7.62 0.09
N CYS A 69 0.21 -7.05 0.48
CA CYS A 69 0.46 -6.75 1.87
C CYS A 69 -0.52 -5.65 2.32
N THR A 70 -1.34 -5.97 3.30
CA THR A 70 -2.27 -5.02 3.94
C THR A 70 -1.89 -4.88 5.42
N PRO A 71 -2.00 -3.69 6.02
CA PRO A 71 -1.74 -3.53 7.44
C PRO A 71 -2.68 -4.40 8.28
N LEU A 72 -2.21 -4.86 9.44
CA LEU A 72 -3.03 -5.59 10.39
C LEU A 72 -4.13 -4.69 10.98
N PRO A 73 -5.32 -5.25 11.29
CA PRO A 73 -6.37 -4.51 12.00
C PRO A 73 -5.83 -4.07 13.37
N GLY A 74 -5.68 -2.76 13.57
CA GLY A 74 -5.06 -2.15 14.75
C GLY A 74 -3.86 -1.25 14.42
N GLU A 75 -3.10 -1.54 13.37
CA GLU A 75 -1.97 -0.71 12.93
C GLU A 75 -2.36 0.30 11.84
N ALA A 76 -3.45 0.03 11.12
CA ALA A 76 -4.07 1.04 10.24
C ALA A 76 -4.55 2.29 11.00
N GLU A 77 -4.73 2.22 12.32
CA GLU A 77 -5.11 3.34 13.19
C GLU A 77 -3.88 4.08 13.79
N ALA A 78 -2.68 3.50 13.74
CA ALA A 78 -1.51 3.97 14.50
C ALA A 78 -0.69 5.09 13.83
N THR A 79 -1.29 5.88 12.94
CA THR A 79 -0.70 7.16 12.49
C THR A 79 -1.78 8.23 12.51
N SER A 80 -2.16 8.60 13.73
CA SER A 80 -2.98 9.77 14.08
C SER A 80 -2.51 10.27 15.45
N GLU A 81 -1.34 10.90 15.51
CA GLU A 81 -0.98 11.80 16.62
C GLU A 81 -0.74 13.21 16.04
#